data_AF-A0A1I4DZV0-F1
#
_entry.id   AF-A0A1I4DZV0-F1
#
_cell.length_a   1.000
_cell.length_b   1.000
_cell.length_c   1.000
_cell.angle_alpha   90.00
_cell.angle_beta   90.00
_cell.angle_gamma   90.00
#
_symmetry.space_group_name_H-M   'P 1'
#
loop_
_entity.id
_entity.type
_entity.pdbx_description
1 polymer ?
#
loop_
_entity_poly.entity_id
_entity_poly.type
_entity_poly.pdbx_seq_one_letter_code
_entity_poly.pdbx_strand_id
1 'polypeptide(L)'
;MQSVATPVDSLQQTRASLPERAAIGLVLALVLNALVRAITGALVDVSGVDPLGWGPILTVTIVAAVGATAVYVAVSRFSTRPDRHFTIVAAVVLVLSMGPVFTVAPTIPGVTATMLVALAVLHVTTAVGLVTGLTGVIHR
;
A
#
# COMPACT_ATOMS: atom_id res chain seq x y z
N MET A 1 47.43 -6.40 -2.27
CA MET A 1 46.77 -6.01 -1.01
C MET A 1 45.29 -6.35 -1.17
N GLN A 2 44.84 -7.50 -0.65
CA GLN A 2 43.43 -7.88 -0.67
C GLN A 2 42.72 -7.10 0.43
N SER A 3 41.77 -6.24 0.04
CA SER A 3 40.92 -5.52 0.99
C SER A 3 40.07 -6.54 1.73
N VAL A 4 40.33 -6.72 3.03
CA VAL A 4 39.51 -7.55 3.91
C VAL A 4 38.21 -6.78 4.12
N ALA A 5 37.13 -7.20 3.46
CA ALA A 5 35.78 -6.72 3.77
C ALA A 5 35.53 -7.00 5.25
N THR A 6 35.40 -5.94 6.04
CA THR A 6 35.16 -6.11 7.47
C THR A 6 33.75 -6.66 7.68
N PRO A 7 33.48 -7.45 8.74
CA PRO A 7 32.16 -8.04 9.01
C PRO A 7 31.00 -7.02 9.07
N VAL A 8 31.33 -5.73 9.19
CA VAL A 8 30.36 -4.62 9.23
C VAL A 8 29.74 -4.38 7.84
N ASP A 9 30.50 -4.53 6.75
CA ASP A 9 30.02 -4.30 5.38
C ASP A 9 28.97 -5.34 4.95
N SER A 10 29.14 -6.61 5.36
CA SER A 10 28.22 -7.70 5.05
C SER A 10 26.89 -7.64 5.84
N LEU A 11 26.91 -7.09 7.05
CA LEU A 11 25.70 -6.86 7.86
C LEU A 11 24.85 -5.68 7.35
N GLN A 12 25.50 -4.66 6.76
CA GLN A 12 24.80 -3.53 6.16
C GLN A 12 24.15 -3.90 4.82
N GLN A 13 24.74 -4.87 4.11
CA GLN A 13 24.25 -5.42 2.84
C GLN A 13 23.01 -6.33 3.00
N THR A 14 22.64 -6.74 4.21
CA THR A 14 21.48 -7.63 4.46
C THR A 14 20.14 -6.89 4.50
N ARG A 15 20.13 -5.56 4.71
CA ARG A 15 18.88 -4.79 4.79
C ARG A 15 18.53 -4.20 3.42
N ALA A 16 17.38 -4.59 2.88
CA ALA A 16 16.85 -4.06 1.63
C ALA A 16 16.84 -2.52 1.63
N SER A 17 17.22 -1.95 0.49
CA SER A 17 17.25 -0.49 0.31
C SER A 17 15.84 0.11 0.39
N LEU A 18 15.70 1.41 0.66
CA LEU A 18 14.36 2.04 0.70
C LEU A 18 13.59 1.89 -0.63
N PRO A 19 14.19 2.10 -1.83
CA PRO A 19 13.51 1.87 -3.10
C PRO A 19 13.05 0.42 -3.27
N GLU A 20 13.86 -0.54 -2.82
CA GLU A 20 13.52 -1.96 -2.86
C GLU A 20 12.35 -2.29 -1.92
N ARG A 21 12.37 -1.78 -0.69
CA ARG A 21 11.25 -1.89 0.27
C ARG A 21 9.96 -1.29 -0.28
N ALA A 22 10.04 -0.13 -0.92
CA ALA A 22 8.90 0.51 -1.57
C ALA A 22 8.39 -0.33 -2.75
N ALA A 23 9.27 -0.88 -3.57
CA ALA A 23 8.91 -1.77 -4.68
C ALA A 23 8.23 -3.05 -4.18
N ILE A 24 8.77 -3.69 -3.15
CA ILE A 24 8.15 -4.87 -2.53
C ILE A 24 6.77 -4.53 -1.98
N GLY A 25 6.64 -3.41 -1.25
CA GLY A 25 5.35 -2.96 -0.72
C GLY A 25 4.32 -2.68 -1.82
N LEU A 26 4.74 -2.05 -2.93
CA LEU A 26 3.90 -1.82 -4.10
C LEU A 26 3.47 -3.13 -4.75
N VAL A 27 4.39 -4.06 -5.01
CA VAL A 27 4.06 -5.37 -5.61
C VAL A 27 3.08 -6.12 -4.71
N LEU A 28 3.30 -6.14 -3.40
CA LEU A 28 2.40 -6.76 -2.44
C LEU A 28 1.01 -6.12 -2.48
N ALA A 29 0.91 -4.79 -2.46
CA ALA A 29 -0.36 -4.08 -2.58
C ALA A 29 -1.08 -4.41 -3.89
N LEU A 30 -0.37 -4.43 -5.02
CA LEU A 30 -0.95 -4.75 -6.33
C LEU A 30 -1.48 -6.19 -6.39
N VAL A 31 -0.73 -7.16 -5.85
CA VAL A 31 -1.17 -8.56 -5.80
C VAL A 31 -2.42 -8.70 -4.93
N LEU A 32 -2.43 -8.12 -3.73
CA LEU A 32 -3.60 -8.15 -2.85
C LEU A 32 -4.81 -7.48 -3.50
N ASN A 33 -4.62 -6.33 -4.14
CA ASN A 33 -5.69 -5.62 -4.83
C ASN A 33 -6.24 -6.41 -6.01
N ALA A 34 -5.36 -7.06 -6.78
CA ALA A 34 -5.77 -7.95 -7.87
C ALA A 34 -6.60 -9.13 -7.36
N LEU A 35 -6.23 -9.73 -6.23
CA LEU A 35 -7.00 -10.80 -5.59
C LEU A 35 -8.38 -10.31 -5.15
N VAL A 36 -8.47 -9.17 -4.46
CA VAL A 36 -9.75 -8.58 -4.03
C VAL A 36 -10.64 -8.30 -5.24
N ARG A 37 -10.09 -7.73 -6.30
CA ARG A 37 -10.81 -7.42 -7.53
C ARG A 37 -11.27 -8.68 -8.28
N ALA A 38 -10.45 -9.74 -8.32
CA ALA A 38 -10.82 -11.01 -8.93
C ALA A 38 -11.96 -11.69 -8.17
N ILE A 39 -11.84 -11.75 -6.83
CA ILE A 39 -12.88 -12.32 -5.96
C ILE A 39 -14.19 -11.53 -6.12
N THR A 40 -14.13 -10.20 -6.08
CA THR A 40 -15.33 -9.35 -6.25
C THR A 40 -16.00 -9.58 -7.59
N GLY A 41 -15.21 -9.65 -8.68
CA GLY A 41 -15.73 -9.91 -10.03
C GLY A 41 -16.30 -11.32 -10.23
N ALA A 42 -15.93 -12.28 -9.38
CA ALA A 42 -16.53 -13.60 -9.37
C ALA A 42 -17.87 -13.64 -8.61
N LEU A 43 -18.12 -12.66 -7.73
CA LEU A 43 -19.33 -12.57 -6.90
C LEU A 43 -20.39 -11.67 -7.51
N VAL A 44 -19.99 -10.57 -8.15
CA VAL A 44 -20.90 -9.56 -8.72
C VAL A 44 -20.34 -9.03 -10.04
N ASP A 45 -21.24 -8.60 -10.93
CA ASP A 45 -20.83 -7.91 -12.15
C ASP A 45 -20.30 -6.52 -11.81
N VAL A 46 -19.00 -6.35 -12.02
CA VAL A 46 -18.26 -5.10 -11.78
C VAL A 46 -18.05 -4.30 -13.06
N SER A 47 -18.61 -4.75 -14.19
CA SER A 47 -18.58 -4.01 -15.44
C SER A 47 -19.36 -2.69 -15.28
N GLY A 48 -18.77 -1.59 -15.74
CA GLY A 48 -19.38 -0.26 -15.62
C GLY A 48 -19.19 0.45 -14.27
N VAL A 49 -18.51 -0.16 -13.29
CA VAL A 49 -18.16 0.49 -12.02
C VAL A 49 -16.69 0.92 -12.04
N ASP A 50 -16.45 2.14 -12.50
CA ASP A 50 -15.10 2.68 -12.76
C ASP A 50 -14.11 2.49 -11.59
N PRO A 51 -14.45 2.74 -10.31
CA PRO A 51 -13.50 2.56 -9.20
C PRO A 51 -12.99 1.12 -9.02
N LEU A 52 -13.73 0.12 -9.50
CA LEU A 52 -13.30 -1.27 -9.52
C LEU A 52 -12.58 -1.64 -10.82
N GLY A 53 -12.44 -0.72 -11.78
CA GLY A 53 -11.66 -0.95 -13.00
C GLY A 53 -10.17 -1.18 -12.71
N TRP A 54 -9.51 -1.99 -13.54
CA TRP A 54 -8.07 -2.23 -13.42
C TRP A 54 -7.24 -0.95 -13.53
N GLY A 55 -7.60 -0.04 -14.44
CA GLY A 55 -6.92 1.24 -14.62
C GLY A 55 -6.87 2.06 -13.33
N PRO A 56 -8.03 2.43 -12.75
CA PRO A 56 -8.08 3.15 -11.48
C PRO A 56 -7.36 2.45 -10.33
N ILE A 57 -7.54 1.13 -10.16
CA ILE A 57 -6.88 0.37 -9.10
C ILE A 57 -5.35 0.47 -9.23
N LEU A 58 -4.80 0.22 -10.42
CA LEU A 58 -3.35 0.25 -10.64
C LEU A 58 -2.79 1.67 -10.44
N THR A 59 -3.40 2.67 -11.08
CA THR A 59 -2.90 4.06 -11.04
C THR A 59 -2.95 4.62 -9.62
N VAL A 60 -4.06 4.46 -8.91
CA VAL A 60 -4.20 4.98 -7.54
C VAL A 60 -3.27 4.26 -6.57
N THR A 61 -3.06 2.93 -6.73
CA THR A 61 -2.11 2.18 -5.90
C THR A 61 -0.68 2.67 -6.10
N ILE A 62 -0.28 2.97 -7.34
CA ILE A 62 1.06 3.53 -7.64
C ILE A 62 1.22 4.91 -7.02
N VAL A 63 0.23 5.80 -7.17
CA VAL A 63 0.25 7.14 -6.56
C VAL A 63 0.33 7.03 -5.03
N ALA A 64 -0.43 6.11 -4.43
CA ALA A 64 -0.37 5.85 -3.00
C ALA A 64 1.01 5.36 -2.56
N ALA A 65 1.67 4.48 -3.33
CA ALA A 65 3.01 4.00 -3.03
C ALA A 65 4.06 5.12 -3.05
N VAL A 66 3.99 6.01 -4.05
CA VAL A 66 4.87 7.18 -4.15
C VAL A 66 4.64 8.11 -2.96
N GLY A 67 3.38 8.43 -2.66
CA GLY A 67 3.01 9.27 -1.51
C GLY A 67 3.47 8.68 -0.18
N ALA A 68 3.21 7.39 0.05
CA ALA A 68 3.62 6.68 1.25
C ALA A 68 5.14 6.67 1.43
N THR A 69 5.89 6.45 0.34
CA THR A 69 7.36 6.50 0.37
C THR A 69 7.86 7.90 0.73
N ALA A 70 7.28 8.96 0.16
CA ALA A 70 7.63 10.33 0.50
C ALA A 70 7.33 10.66 1.98
N VAL A 71 6.16 10.23 2.48
CA VAL A 71 5.78 10.39 3.89
C VAL A 71 6.74 9.63 4.81
N TYR A 72 7.11 8.40 4.45
CA TYR A 72 8.08 7.62 5.23
C TYR A 72 9.45 8.32 5.29
N VAL A 73 9.92 8.88 4.16
CA VAL A 73 11.15 9.69 4.13
C VAL A 73 11.05 10.93 4.99
N ALA A 74 9.91 11.63 4.99
CA ALA A 74 9.71 12.79 5.84
C ALA A 74 9.72 12.38 7.33
N VAL A 75 8.96 11.36 7.70
CA VAL A 75 8.89 10.84 9.07
C VAL A 75 10.27 10.36 9.55
N SER A 76 11.06 9.72 8.69
CA SER A 76 12.40 9.24 9.06
C SER A 76 13.42 10.35 9.32
N ARG A 77 13.20 11.56 8.78
CA ARG A 77 14.03 12.73 9.07
C ARG A 77 13.71 13.38 10.41
N PHE A 78 12.46 13.29 10.89
CA PHE A 78 11.99 14.04 12.06
C PHE A 78 11.64 13.15 13.27
N SER A 79 11.60 11.84 13.11
CA SER A 79 11.17 10.89 14.15
C SER A 79 12.31 10.04 14.67
N THR A 80 12.36 9.85 15.99
CA THR A 80 13.22 8.85 16.65
C THR A 80 12.68 7.42 16.54
N ARG A 81 11.41 7.25 16.11
CA ARG A 81 10.73 5.95 15.92
C ARG A 81 9.96 5.96 14.59
N PRO A 82 10.66 5.95 13.44
CA PRO A 82 10.05 6.20 12.14
C PRO A 82 8.98 5.19 11.76
N ASP A 83 9.22 3.89 11.95
CA ASP A 83 8.26 2.84 11.63
C ASP A 83 6.93 3.05 12.36
N ARG A 84 7.00 3.29 13.68
CA ARG A 84 5.81 3.48 14.52
C ARG A 84 5.01 4.71 14.10
N HIS A 85 5.69 5.84 13.88
CA HIS A 85 5.01 7.07 13.49
C HIS A 85 4.42 6.96 12.07
N PHE A 86 5.15 6.33 11.15
CA PHE A 86 4.64 6.07 9.81
C PHE A 86 3.40 5.17 9.84
N THR A 87 3.40 4.08 10.62
CA THR A 87 2.21 3.22 10.76
C THR A 87 1.01 3.99 11.32
N ILE A 88 1.22 4.89 12.29
CA ILE A 88 0.14 5.74 12.81
C ILE A 88 -0.39 6.67 11.72
N VAL A 89 0.50 7.34 10.97
CA VAL A 89 0.10 8.21 9.86
C VAL A 89 -0.66 7.42 8.80
N ALA A 90 -0.17 6.22 8.43
CA ALA A 90 -0.82 5.34 7.48
C ALA A 90 -2.22 4.91 7.97
N ALA A 91 -2.38 4.61 9.26
CA ALA A 91 -3.69 4.29 9.84
C ALA A 91 -4.66 5.49 9.78
N VAL A 92 -4.18 6.69 10.06
CA VAL A 92 -4.98 7.92 9.92
C VAL A 92 -5.39 8.13 8.45
N VAL A 93 -4.44 8.04 7.52
CA VAL A 93 -4.71 8.17 6.08
C VAL A 93 -5.69 7.10 5.59
N LEU A 94 -5.57 5.86 6.08
CA LEU A 94 -6.52 4.79 5.77
C LEU A 94 -7.94 5.17 6.20
N VAL A 95 -8.12 5.63 7.44
CA VAL A 95 -9.42 6.07 7.95
C VAL A 95 -9.96 7.24 7.12
N LEU A 96 -9.14 8.25 6.82
CA LEU A 96 -9.55 9.38 5.99
C LEU A 96 -9.92 8.94 4.56
N SER A 97 -9.22 7.95 4.01
CA SER A 97 -9.48 7.42 2.68
C SER A 97 -10.81 6.65 2.61
N MET A 98 -11.38 6.24 3.74
CA MET A 98 -12.72 5.66 3.79
C MET A 98 -13.83 6.68 3.51
N GLY A 99 -13.58 7.98 3.68
CA GLY A 99 -14.58 9.04 3.46
C GLY A 99 -15.24 8.90 2.09
N PRO A 100 -14.48 8.98 0.98
CA PRO A 100 -15.02 8.79 -0.37
C PRO A 100 -15.70 7.44 -0.59
N VAL A 101 -15.25 6.36 0.05
CA VAL A 101 -15.90 5.03 -0.05
C VAL A 101 -17.32 5.07 0.48
N PHE A 102 -17.59 5.81 1.57
CA PHE A 102 -18.91 5.85 2.19
C PHE A 102 -19.74 7.08 1.82
N THR A 103 -19.14 8.12 1.22
CA THR A 103 -19.85 9.36 0.84
C THR A 103 -19.95 9.58 -0.67
N VAL A 104 -19.02 9.05 -1.47
CA VAL A 104 -18.97 9.27 -2.94
C VAL A 104 -19.31 8.00 -3.70
N ALA A 105 -18.68 6.86 -3.39
CA ALA A 105 -18.93 5.62 -4.10
C ALA A 105 -20.42 5.20 -4.15
N PRO A 106 -21.24 5.40 -3.10
CA PRO A 106 -22.67 5.06 -3.14
C PRO A 106 -23.48 5.91 -4.13
N THR A 107 -22.96 7.05 -4.58
CA THR A 107 -23.64 7.92 -5.57
C THR A 107 -23.37 7.47 -7.01
N ILE A 108 -22.50 6.49 -7.22
CA ILE A 108 -22.17 5.95 -8.54
C ILE A 108 -23.24 4.93 -8.94
N PRO A 109 -23.88 5.08 -10.11
CA PRO A 109 -24.87 4.11 -10.59
C PRO A 109 -24.31 2.69 -10.65
N GLY A 110 -25.09 1.71 -10.18
CA GLY A 110 -24.70 0.30 -10.19
C GLY A 110 -23.82 -0.15 -9.02
N VAL A 111 -23.38 0.75 -8.14
CA VAL A 111 -22.63 0.36 -6.94
C VAL A 111 -23.51 -0.36 -5.93
N THR A 112 -23.10 -1.57 -5.55
CA THR A 112 -23.76 -2.42 -4.55
C THR A 112 -23.03 -2.38 -3.21
N ALA A 113 -23.66 -2.88 -2.14
CA ALA A 113 -23.02 -3.04 -0.84
C ALA A 113 -21.75 -3.91 -0.91
N THR A 114 -21.77 -4.99 -1.69
CA THR A 114 -20.59 -5.84 -1.94
C THR A 114 -19.43 -5.05 -2.56
N MET A 115 -19.73 -4.17 -3.50
CA MET A 115 -18.73 -3.30 -4.14
C MET A 115 -18.17 -2.26 -3.17
N LEU A 116 -18.99 -1.69 -2.28
CA LEU A 116 -18.51 -0.78 -1.23
C LEU A 116 -17.55 -1.47 -0.27
N VAL A 117 -17.87 -2.70 0.13
CA VAL A 117 -16.98 -3.53 0.94
C VAL A 117 -15.68 -3.81 0.18
N ALA A 118 -15.75 -4.18 -1.11
CA ALA A 118 -14.58 -4.41 -1.93
C ALA A 118 -13.70 -3.15 -2.03
N LEU A 119 -14.28 -1.97 -2.23
CA LEU A 119 -13.56 -0.70 -2.26
C LEU A 119 -12.87 -0.43 -0.92
N ALA A 120 -13.57 -0.58 0.21
CA ALA A 120 -12.96 -0.44 1.53
C ALA A 120 -11.78 -1.41 1.72
N VAL A 121 -11.94 -2.67 1.31
CA VAL A 121 -10.89 -3.69 1.40
C VAL A 121 -9.68 -3.33 0.53
N LEU A 122 -9.87 -2.79 -0.68
CA LEU A 122 -8.77 -2.34 -1.55
C LEU A 122 -7.89 -1.28 -0.86
N HIS A 123 -8.48 -0.34 -0.13
CA HIS A 123 -7.72 0.64 0.64
C HIS A 123 -6.94 -0.02 1.78
N VAL A 124 -7.54 -0.99 2.48
CA VAL A 124 -6.88 -1.74 3.55
C VAL A 124 -5.71 -2.53 3.00
N THR A 125 -5.88 -3.28 1.90
CA THR A 125 -4.81 -4.08 1.30
C THR A 125 -3.68 -3.21 0.77
N THR A 126 -3.97 -2.05 0.17
CA THR A 126 -2.94 -1.06 -0.18
C THR A 126 -2.18 -0.57 1.05
N ALA A 127 -2.86 -0.16 2.12
CA ALA A 127 -2.21 0.31 3.34
C ALA A 127 -1.34 -0.78 3.97
N VAL A 128 -1.85 -2.02 4.06
CA VAL A 128 -1.11 -3.18 4.58
C VAL A 128 0.13 -3.46 3.74
N GLY A 129 0.00 -3.52 2.41
CA GLY A 129 1.14 -3.80 1.51
C GLY A 129 2.25 -2.77 1.65
N LEU A 130 1.88 -1.48 1.60
CA LEU A 130 2.84 -0.38 1.69
C LEU A 130 3.49 -0.28 3.07
N VAL A 131 2.74 -0.45 4.16
CA VAL A 131 3.30 -0.46 5.52
C VAL A 131 4.26 -1.62 5.68
N THR A 132 3.85 -2.83 5.28
CA THR A 132 4.66 -4.05 5.41
C THR A 132 5.99 -3.93 4.68
N GLY A 133 5.98 -3.40 3.44
CA GLY A 133 7.21 -3.11 2.69
C GLY A 133 8.06 -2.02 3.34
N LEU A 134 7.48 -0.84 3.57
CA LEU A 134 8.20 0.36 4.02
C LEU A 134 8.69 0.34 5.46
N THR A 135 8.11 -0.47 6.36
CA THR A 135 8.63 -0.66 7.72
C THR A 135 9.53 -1.89 7.84
N GLY A 136 9.72 -2.66 6.76
CA GLY A 136 10.67 -3.78 6.72
C GLY A 136 10.24 -5.00 7.54
N VAL A 137 8.94 -5.19 7.78
CA VAL A 137 8.39 -6.40 8.44
C VAL A 137 8.79 -7.68 7.70
N ILE A 138 9.03 -7.57 6.38
CA ILE A 138 9.40 -8.69 5.51
C ILE A 138 10.88 -9.12 5.70
N HIS A 139 11.73 -8.28 6.28
CA HIS A 139 13.20 -8.48 6.34
C HIS A 139 13.75 -8.40 7.78
N ARG A 140 12.91 -8.67 8.79
CA ARG A 140 13.36 -8.78 10.19
C ARG A 140 13.91 -10.17 10.49
#